data_AF-A0A7V0JUS3-F1
#
_entry.id   AF-A0A7V0JUS3-F1
#
_cell.length_a   1.000
_cell.length_b   1.000
_cell.length_c   1.000
_cell.angle_alpha   90.00
_cell.angle_beta   90.00
_cell.angle_gamma   90.00
#
_symmetry.space_group_name_H-M   'P 1'
#
loop_
_entity.id
_entity.type
_entity.pdbx_description
1 polymer ?
#
loop_
_entity_poly.entity_id
_entity_poly.type
_entity_poly.pdbx_seq_one_letter_code
_entity_poly.pdbx_strand_id
1 'polypeptide(L)'
;MAILVTEETRVLVQGITGHEGSFHTRAMIRYGTRVVAGVTPGKGGQDVEGVPVYDSVEEARRDHPDVNASIVFVPSRFAPDAILEAADAG
;
A
#
# COMPACT_ATOMS: atom_id res chain seq x y z
N MET A 1 13.28 2.34 -20.93
CA MET A 1 14.09 1.64 -19.91
C MET A 1 13.74 2.26 -18.57
N ALA A 2 13.14 1.49 -17.66
CA ALA A 2 12.78 1.95 -16.32
C ALA A 2 13.91 1.58 -15.33
N ILE A 3 14.01 2.31 -14.21
CA ILE A 3 15.10 2.12 -13.22
C ILE A 3 14.60 1.38 -11.96
N LEU A 4 13.50 1.85 -11.35
CA LEU A 4 13.03 1.33 -10.05
C LEU A 4 11.65 0.68 -10.13
N VAL A 5 10.71 1.28 -10.86
CA VAL A 5 9.30 0.87 -10.92
C VAL A 5 8.92 0.58 -12.36
N THR A 6 8.20 -0.52 -12.58
CA THR A 6 7.73 -0.97 -13.89
C THR A 6 6.26 -1.38 -13.80
N GLU A 7 5.67 -1.79 -14.94
CA GLU A 7 4.34 -2.40 -14.99
C GLU A 7 4.22 -3.73 -14.21
N GLU A 8 5.35 -4.35 -13.86
CA GLU A 8 5.38 -5.56 -13.05
C GLU A 8 5.38 -5.29 -11.56
N THR A 9 5.70 -4.07 -11.13
CA THR A 9 5.73 -3.65 -9.72
C THR A 9 4.36 -3.86 -9.07
N ARG A 10 4.37 -4.41 -7.85
CA ARG A 10 3.19 -4.69 -7.03
C ARG A 10 3.22 -3.77 -5.83
N VAL A 11 2.31 -2.81 -5.84
CA VAL A 11 2.32 -1.70 -4.90
C VAL A 11 1.38 -1.97 -3.74
N LEU A 12 1.88 -1.75 -2.53
CA LEU A 12 1.10 -1.64 -1.31
C LEU A 12 0.93 -0.16 -0.92
N VAL A 13 -0.26 0.21 -0.44
CA VAL A 13 -0.55 1.59 0.01
C VAL A 13 -0.75 1.64 1.52
N GLN A 14 0.16 2.26 2.25
CA GLN A 14 -0.01 2.52 3.68
C GLN A 14 -0.82 3.80 3.89
N GLY A 15 -1.89 3.73 4.68
CA GLY A 15 -2.86 4.83 4.82
C GLY A 15 -3.90 4.87 3.70
N ILE A 16 -4.18 3.74 3.04
CA ILE A 16 -5.08 3.65 1.87
C ILE A 16 -6.49 4.20 2.13
N THR A 17 -7.01 4.06 3.35
CA THR A 17 -8.36 4.52 3.69
C THR A 17 -8.42 6.01 4.06
N GLY A 18 -7.29 6.71 4.06
CA GLY A 18 -7.20 8.15 4.26
C GLY A 18 -7.68 8.93 3.03
N HIS A 19 -7.87 10.25 3.18
CA HIS A 19 -8.31 11.11 2.08
C HIS A 19 -7.33 11.06 0.89
N GLU A 20 -6.05 11.37 1.13
CA GLU A 20 -5.02 11.32 0.09
C GLU A 20 -4.74 9.89 -0.38
N GLY A 21 -4.70 8.92 0.54
CA GLY A 21 -4.46 7.51 0.22
C GLY A 21 -5.50 6.97 -0.77
N SER A 22 -6.78 7.18 -0.49
CA SER A 22 -7.87 6.70 -1.37
C SER A 22 -7.92 7.47 -2.68
N PHE A 23 -7.70 8.79 -2.66
CA PHE A 23 -7.66 9.62 -3.86
C PHE A 23 -6.55 9.17 -4.83
N HIS A 24 -5.32 9.01 -4.33
CA HIS A 24 -4.19 8.59 -5.14
C HIS A 24 -4.27 7.12 -5.55
N THR A 25 -4.79 6.23 -4.71
CA THR A 25 -5.00 4.82 -5.07
C THR A 25 -5.91 4.71 -6.29
N ARG A 26 -7.05 5.41 -6.30
CA ARG A 26 -7.94 5.44 -7.47
C ARG A 26 -7.24 5.97 -8.73
N ALA A 27 -6.42 7.02 -8.60
CA ALA A 27 -5.68 7.58 -9.71
C ALA A 27 -4.61 6.60 -10.25
N MET A 28 -3.89 5.93 -9.36
CA MET A 28 -2.87 4.92 -9.68
C MET A 28 -3.48 3.71 -10.40
N ILE A 29 -4.60 3.17 -9.89
CA ILE A 29 -5.32 2.06 -10.53
C ILE A 29 -5.81 2.48 -11.92
N ARG A 30 -6.42 3.68 -12.05
CA ARG A 30 -6.86 4.20 -13.36
C ARG A 30 -5.70 4.39 -14.34
N TYR A 31 -4.51 4.71 -13.85
CA TYR A 31 -3.30 4.84 -14.65
C TYR A 31 -2.72 3.48 -15.07
N GLY A 32 -3.12 2.38 -14.42
CA GLY A 32 -2.64 1.02 -14.69
C GLY A 32 -1.58 0.52 -13.70
N THR A 33 -1.31 1.25 -12.62
CA THR A 33 -0.46 0.75 -11.53
C THR A 33 -1.14 -0.42 -10.83
N ARG A 34 -0.38 -1.49 -10.60
CA ARG A 34 -0.88 -2.70 -9.93
C ARG A 34 -0.81 -2.51 -8.41
N VAL A 35 -1.79 -1.79 -7.86
CA VAL A 35 -2.01 -1.72 -6.42
C VAL A 35 -2.70 -3.01 -5.97
N VAL A 36 -2.06 -3.78 -5.09
CA VAL A 36 -2.55 -5.12 -4.72
C VAL A 36 -3.01 -5.23 -3.28
N ALA A 37 -2.54 -4.35 -2.41
CA ALA A 37 -2.93 -4.33 -1.02
C ALA A 37 -2.88 -2.90 -0.46
N GLY A 38 -3.65 -2.66 0.58
CA GLY A 38 -3.54 -1.46 1.38
C GLY A 38 -3.50 -1.77 2.86
N VAL A 39 -2.95 -0.85 3.64
CA VAL A 39 -2.83 -1.00 5.10
C VAL A 39 -3.47 0.19 5.76
N THR A 40 -4.34 -0.07 6.74
CA THR A 40 -4.75 0.92 7.74
C THR A 40 -5.07 0.18 9.04
N PRO A 41 -4.26 0.36 10.09
CA PRO A 41 -4.49 -0.30 11.37
C PRO A 41 -5.90 -0.06 11.92
N GLY A 42 -6.57 -1.14 12.33
CA GLY A 42 -7.95 -1.15 12.82
C GLY A 42 -9.02 -1.15 11.72
N LYS A 43 -8.63 -1.33 10.46
CA LYS A 43 -9.53 -1.37 9.30
C LYS A 43 -9.30 -2.58 8.39
N GLY A 44 -8.61 -3.61 8.87
CA GLY A 44 -8.47 -4.89 8.20
C GLY A 44 -9.84 -5.45 7.76
N GLY A 45 -9.87 -6.08 6.58
CA GLY A 45 -11.07 -6.65 5.97
C GLY A 45 -11.95 -5.66 5.20
N GLN A 46 -11.58 -4.37 5.14
CA GLN A 46 -12.22 -3.40 4.26
C GLN A 46 -11.65 -3.49 2.82
N ASP A 47 -12.26 -2.72 1.93
CA ASP A 47 -11.84 -2.58 0.54
C ASP A 47 -11.76 -1.09 0.16
N VAL A 48 -10.76 -0.74 -0.67
CA VAL A 48 -10.68 0.58 -1.32
C VAL A 48 -10.42 0.35 -2.80
N GLU A 49 -11.41 0.68 -3.65
CA GLU A 49 -11.30 0.56 -5.12
C GLU A 49 -10.99 -0.87 -5.59
N GLY A 50 -11.51 -1.89 -4.89
CA GLY A 50 -11.23 -3.30 -5.18
C GLY A 50 -9.91 -3.81 -4.60
N VAL A 51 -9.20 -2.99 -3.82
CA VAL A 51 -7.96 -3.37 -3.12
C VAL A 51 -8.27 -3.76 -1.67
N PRO A 52 -7.90 -4.98 -1.24
CA PRO A 52 -8.10 -5.42 0.14
C PRO A 52 -7.25 -4.60 1.12
N VAL A 53 -7.85 -4.28 2.26
CA VAL A 53 -7.22 -3.54 3.35
C VAL A 53 -6.87 -4.47 4.50
N TYR A 54 -5.66 -4.34 5.00
CA TYR A 54 -5.08 -5.11 6.10
C TYR A 54 -4.73 -4.23 7.29
N ASP A 55 -4.55 -4.84 8.46
CA ASP A 55 -4.17 -4.12 9.67
C ASP A 55 -2.67 -3.85 9.76
N SER A 56 -1.85 -4.64 9.06
CA SER A 56 -0.38 -4.48 9.01
C SER A 56 0.20 -4.82 7.63
N VAL A 57 1.40 -4.33 7.35
CA VAL A 57 2.16 -4.69 6.12
C VAL A 57 2.51 -6.17 6.12
N GLU A 58 2.85 -6.73 7.29
CA GLU A 58 3.17 -8.16 7.41
C GLU A 58 1.98 -9.03 6.99
N GLU A 59 0.78 -8.70 7.48
CA GLU A 59 -0.45 -9.40 7.11
C GLU A 59 -0.74 -9.28 5.61
N ALA A 60 -0.69 -8.05 5.08
CA ALA A 60 -0.87 -7.81 3.65
C ALA A 60 0.11 -8.64 2.80
N ARG A 61 1.36 -8.78 3.24
CA ARG A 61 2.40 -9.51 2.52
C ARG A 61 2.27 -11.03 2.60
N ARG A 62 1.68 -11.57 3.66
CA ARG A 62 1.37 -13.01 3.73
C ARG A 62 0.39 -13.41 2.62
N ASP A 63 -0.59 -12.55 2.34
CA ASP A 63 -1.58 -12.79 1.28
C ASP A 63 -1.09 -12.34 -0.11
N HIS A 64 -0.23 -11.32 -0.15
CA HIS A 64 0.36 -10.75 -1.36
C HIS A 64 1.89 -10.83 -1.32
N PRO A 65 2.48 -12.03 -1.45
CA PRO A 65 3.93 -12.24 -1.32
C PRO A 65 4.76 -11.57 -2.43
N ASP A 66 4.11 -11.13 -3.52
CA ASP A 66 4.72 -10.45 -4.66
C ASP A 66 4.83 -8.93 -4.50
N VAL A 67 4.31 -8.35 -3.40
CA VAL A 67 4.51 -6.92 -3.08
C VAL A 67 6.00 -6.61 -3.04
N ASN A 68 6.40 -5.55 -3.73
CA ASN A 68 7.79 -5.13 -3.83
C ASN A 68 7.98 -3.61 -3.81
N ALA A 69 6.91 -2.85 -3.60
CA ALA A 69 6.95 -1.42 -3.36
C ALA A 69 5.86 -1.00 -2.40
N SER A 70 6.15 -0.02 -1.54
CA SER A 70 5.19 0.60 -0.63
C SER A 70 5.17 2.11 -0.86
N ILE A 71 3.98 2.69 -0.90
CA ILE A 71 3.77 4.15 -0.85
C ILE A 71 3.08 4.53 0.46
N VAL A 72 3.54 5.62 1.07
CA VAL A 72 3.15 6.00 2.43
C VAL A 72 2.31 7.28 2.41
N PHE A 73 1.01 7.15 2.64
CA PHE A 73 0.05 8.25 2.81
C PHE A 73 -0.45 8.34 4.26
N VAL A 74 0.47 8.28 5.22
CA VAL A 74 0.16 8.43 6.65
C VAL A 74 0.51 9.82 7.16
N PRO A 75 -0.17 10.35 8.19
CA PRO A 75 0.24 11.60 8.84
C PRO A 75 1.70 11.58 9.30
N SER A 76 2.38 12.72 9.25
CA SER A 76 3.83 12.84 9.50
C SER A 76 4.30 12.18 10.80
N ARG A 77 3.54 12.30 11.89
CA ARG A 77 3.86 11.71 13.19
C ARG A 77 3.93 10.18 13.19
N PHE A 78 3.33 9.52 12.19
CA PHE A 78 3.30 8.06 12.04
C PHE A 78 4.21 7.56 10.92
N ALA A 79 4.79 8.47 10.13
CA ALA A 79 5.62 8.10 8.99
C ALA A 79 6.86 7.28 9.37
N PRO A 80 7.60 7.57 10.47
CA PRO A 80 8.74 6.75 10.88
C PRO A 80 8.35 5.28 11.10
N ASP A 81 7.27 5.04 11.85
CA ASP A 81 6.82 3.68 12.16
C ASP A 81 6.34 2.96 10.89
N ALA A 82 5.58 3.63 10.02
CA ALA A 82 5.13 3.04 8.75
C ALA A 82 6.28 2.72 7.78
N ILE A 83 7.36 3.52 7.79
CA ILE A 83 8.55 3.25 6.97
C ILE A 83 9.31 2.04 7.53
N LEU A 84 9.47 1.96 8.85
CA LEU A 84 10.13 0.83 9.50
C LEU A 84 9.32 -0.46 9.33
N GLU A 85 8.00 -0.41 9.49
CA GLU A 85 7.10 -1.55 9.25
C GLU A 85 7.25 -2.08 7.82
N ALA A 86 7.26 -1.18 6.82
CA ALA A 86 7.46 -1.58 5.44
C ALA A 86 8.86 -2.18 5.19
N ALA A 87 9.91 -1.67 5.84
CA ALA A 87 11.25 -2.21 5.70
C ALA A 87 11.42 -3.57 6.38
N ASP A 88 10.82 -3.77 7.55
CA ASP A 88 10.87 -5.01 8.33
C ASP A 88 10.10 -6.14 7.63
N ALA A 89 9.02 -5.81 6.90
CA ALA A 89 8.23 -6.78 6.14
C ALA A 89 8.93 -7.27 4.84
N GLY A 90 10.06 -6.66 4.45
CA GLY A 90 10.82 -6.96 3.23
C GLY A 90 10.22 -6.37 1.96
#